data_AF-U5DDW8-F1
#
_entry.id   AF-U5DDW8-F1
#
_cell.length_a   1.000
_cell.length_b   1.000
_cell.length_c   1.000
_cell.angle_alpha   90.00
_cell.angle_beta   90.00
_cell.angle_gamma   90.00
#
_symmetry.space_group_name_H-M   'P 1'
#
loop_
_entity.id
_entity.type
_entity.pdbx_description
1 polymer ?
#
loop_
_entity_poly.entity_id
_entity_poly.type
_entity_poly.pdbx_seq_one_letter_code
_entity_poly.pdbx_strand_id
1 'polypeptide(L)'
;MFAASNRIDLAEASMISTIVRYTSFASENAVMSATTPSRTSGLSRTNTPAAAIEKAILKGDLRALTEIERLQYNVAICRALGLDPVTRPFDYILQDGKMSLYLNANGTAQLRALQGISTCIVGRHQDVEMCYVTCVATDRAGRSEEATAVVPLVGRDGKPLTGQAKANAMMKAETKSKRRATLALAGIPNLAGANCHSERWQSTAIDPPLDLLPDAT
;
A
#
# COMPACT_ATOMS: atom_id res chain seq x y z
N MET A 1 -14.30 -45.54 49.09
CA MET A 1 -13.82 -44.15 49.28
C MET A 1 -13.72 -43.49 47.92
N PHE A 2 -14.57 -42.48 47.72
CA PHE A 2 -14.54 -41.38 46.75
C PHE A 2 -14.35 -41.64 45.24
N ALA A 3 -15.48 -41.53 44.54
CA ALA A 3 -15.59 -41.04 43.17
C ALA A 3 -15.17 -39.56 43.09
N ALA A 4 -14.45 -39.17 42.03
CA ALA A 4 -14.18 -37.77 41.70
C ALA A 4 -14.74 -37.45 40.33
N SER A 5 -15.70 -36.53 40.33
CA SER A 5 -16.52 -36.08 39.23
C SER A 5 -15.77 -35.17 38.25
N ASN A 6 -16.10 -35.33 36.97
CA ASN A 6 -15.99 -34.31 35.93
C ASN A 6 -16.61 -32.98 36.41
N ARG A 7 -15.84 -31.91 36.40
CA ARG A 7 -16.34 -30.53 36.34
C ARG A 7 -15.65 -29.84 35.18
N ILE A 8 -16.37 -29.78 34.06
CA ILE A 8 -16.09 -28.86 32.97
C ILE A 8 -16.97 -27.65 33.22
N ASP A 9 -16.35 -26.48 33.25
CA ASP A 9 -16.95 -25.21 33.65
C ASP A 9 -18.11 -24.78 32.75
N LEU A 10 -19.25 -24.49 33.38
CA LEU A 10 -20.55 -24.12 32.81
C LEU A 10 -20.59 -22.68 32.24
N ALA A 11 -19.44 -22.06 31.92
CA ALA A 11 -19.36 -20.67 31.47
C ALA A 11 -19.26 -20.49 29.95
N GLU A 12 -18.92 -21.54 29.18
CA GLU A 12 -18.73 -21.42 27.72
C GLU A 12 -19.98 -21.78 26.88
N ALA A 13 -21.02 -22.36 27.50
CA ALA A 13 -22.24 -22.79 26.79
C ALA A 13 -23.25 -21.66 26.49
N SER A 14 -23.09 -20.47 27.10
CA SER A 14 -24.05 -19.37 26.96
C SER A 14 -23.76 -18.40 25.81
N MET A 15 -22.62 -18.50 25.12
CA MET A 15 -22.28 -17.60 24.01
C MET A 15 -22.58 -18.16 22.61
N ILE A 16 -22.98 -19.43 22.50
CA ILE A 16 -23.23 -20.09 21.21
C ILE A 16 -24.73 -20.06 20.82
N SER A 17 -25.65 -19.77 21.75
CA SER A 17 -27.10 -19.74 21.44
C SER A 17 -27.61 -18.42 20.84
N THR A 18 -26.76 -17.40 20.68
CA THR A 18 -27.17 -16.07 20.18
C THR A 18 -26.96 -15.91 18.67
N ILE A 19 -26.22 -16.82 18.01
CA ILE A 19 -25.85 -16.69 16.59
C ILE A 19 -26.84 -17.37 15.62
N VAL A 20 -27.76 -18.21 16.12
CA VAL A 20 -28.71 -19.00 15.28
C VAL A 20 -30.11 -18.36 15.23
N ARG A 21 -30.21 -17.03 15.08
CA ARG A 21 -31.51 -16.33 14.95
C ARG A 21 -31.63 -15.36 13.77
N TYR A 22 -30.71 -15.38 12.81
CA TYR A 22 -30.75 -14.43 11.68
C TYR A 22 -30.98 -15.05 10.29
N THR A 23 -31.47 -16.30 10.22
CA THR A 23 -31.77 -16.96 8.94
C THR A 23 -33.14 -17.61 8.95
N SER A 24 -34.20 -16.82 9.08
CA SER A 24 -35.56 -17.24 8.75
C SER A 24 -36.52 -16.05 8.76
N PHE A 25 -36.54 -15.26 7.70
CA PHE A 25 -37.70 -14.44 7.36
C PHE A 25 -37.66 -14.09 5.86
N ALA A 26 -37.96 -15.09 5.05
CA ALA A 26 -38.38 -14.90 3.67
C ALA A 26 -39.88 -15.25 3.59
N SER A 27 -40.57 -14.53 2.69
CA SER A 27 -41.97 -14.65 2.25
C SER A 27 -43.06 -14.07 3.14
N GLU A 28 -43.66 -12.94 2.72
CA GLU A 28 -45.00 -12.93 2.09
C GLU A 28 -45.51 -11.48 1.85
N ASN A 29 -45.90 -11.21 0.58
CA ASN A 29 -47.01 -10.35 0.10
C ASN A 29 -47.04 -8.83 0.43
N ALA A 30 -47.53 -7.89 -0.40
CA ALA A 30 -47.94 -7.79 -1.80
C ALA A 30 -48.35 -6.31 -2.11
N VAL A 31 -48.23 -5.91 -3.38
CA VAL A 31 -48.98 -4.87 -4.17
C VAL A 31 -48.98 -3.35 -3.82
N MET A 32 -48.43 -2.57 -4.78
CA MET A 32 -48.82 -1.25 -5.34
C MET A 32 -49.10 -0.02 -4.45
N SER A 33 -48.27 1.03 -4.59
CA SER A 33 -48.69 2.33 -5.15
C SER A 33 -47.48 3.22 -5.47
N ALA A 34 -47.60 4.00 -6.54
CA ALA A 34 -46.54 4.79 -7.17
C ALA A 34 -46.06 5.97 -6.32
N THR A 35 -44.74 6.24 -6.32
CA THR A 35 -44.12 7.59 -6.37
C THR A 35 -42.60 7.42 -6.55
N THR A 36 -42.07 7.83 -7.70
CA THR A 36 -40.63 8.03 -7.93
C THR A 36 -40.17 9.26 -7.12
N PRO A 37 -39.01 9.21 -6.47
CA PRO A 37 -37.92 10.00 -7.02
C PRO A 37 -36.62 9.21 -7.19
N SER A 38 -36.04 9.48 -8.34
CA SER A 38 -34.68 9.20 -8.76
C SER A 38 -33.64 9.62 -7.72
N ARG A 39 -32.68 8.72 -7.48
CA ARG A 39 -31.22 8.99 -7.50
C ARG A 39 -30.51 7.67 -7.25
N THR A 40 -30.60 6.76 -8.23
CA THR A 40 -29.50 5.86 -8.50
C THR A 40 -28.34 6.78 -8.89
N SER A 41 -27.44 7.07 -7.94
CA SER A 41 -26.16 7.67 -8.26
C SER A 41 -25.37 6.64 -9.05
N GLY A 42 -25.66 6.58 -10.34
CA GLY A 42 -24.85 5.83 -11.29
C GLY A 42 -23.41 6.28 -11.10
N LEU A 43 -22.52 5.31 -10.94
CA LEU A 43 -21.09 5.48 -11.14
C LEU A 43 -20.93 6.09 -12.54
N SER A 44 -20.86 7.42 -12.56
CA SER A 44 -20.73 8.20 -13.77
C SER A 44 -19.44 7.75 -14.45
N ARG A 45 -19.56 7.14 -15.63
CA ARG A 45 -18.45 6.98 -16.60
C ARG A 45 -18.08 8.35 -17.19
N THR A 46 -18.00 9.38 -16.37
CA THR A 46 -17.43 10.64 -16.80
C THR A 46 -15.93 10.45 -16.75
N ASN A 47 -15.34 10.46 -17.94
CA ASN A 47 -13.93 10.70 -18.18
C ASN A 47 -13.34 11.45 -16.99
N THR A 48 -12.38 10.79 -16.36
CA THR A 48 -11.39 11.45 -15.52
C THR A 48 -11.15 12.84 -16.11
N PRO A 49 -11.36 13.94 -15.38
CA PRO A 49 -10.92 15.22 -15.90
C PRO A 49 -9.41 15.07 -16.01
N ALA A 50 -8.91 14.82 -17.23
CA ALA A 50 -7.50 14.60 -17.50
C ALA A 50 -6.67 15.73 -16.86
N ALA A 51 -7.25 16.93 -16.80
CA ALA A 51 -6.75 18.10 -16.09
C ALA A 51 -6.46 17.91 -14.58
N ALA A 52 -7.19 17.06 -13.86
CA ALA A 52 -6.95 16.78 -12.44
C ALA A 52 -5.77 15.81 -12.25
N ILE A 53 -5.71 14.73 -13.04
CA ILE A 53 -4.56 13.81 -13.06
C ILE A 53 -3.31 14.53 -13.57
N GLU A 54 -3.44 15.37 -14.59
CA GLU A 54 -2.37 16.22 -15.12
C GLU A 54 -1.82 17.14 -14.01
N LYS A 55 -2.67 17.81 -13.23
CA LYS A 55 -2.23 18.60 -12.08
C LYS A 55 -1.50 17.76 -11.03
N ALA A 56 -1.93 16.52 -10.78
CA ALA A 56 -1.26 15.63 -9.84
C ALA A 56 0.12 15.19 -10.34
N ILE A 57 0.25 14.87 -11.63
CA ILE A 57 1.51 14.51 -12.27
C ILE A 57 2.47 15.71 -12.27
N LEU A 58 1.97 16.91 -12.61
CA LEU A 58 2.79 18.12 -12.72
C LEU A 58 3.20 18.70 -11.36
N LYS A 59 2.31 18.70 -10.36
CA LYS A 59 2.59 19.31 -9.05
C LYS A 59 3.11 18.31 -8.02
N GLY A 60 2.92 17.01 -8.24
CA GLY A 60 3.33 15.95 -7.30
C GLY A 60 2.57 15.96 -5.96
N ASP A 61 1.45 16.69 -5.86
CA ASP A 61 0.62 16.77 -4.66
C ASP A 61 -0.79 16.24 -4.92
N LEU A 62 -1.12 15.14 -4.25
CA LEU A 62 -2.39 14.43 -4.38
C LEU A 62 -3.49 15.01 -3.47
N ARG A 63 -3.18 16.02 -2.65
CA ARG A 63 -4.18 16.69 -1.80
C ARG A 63 -5.24 17.43 -2.60
N ALA A 64 -4.90 17.87 -3.81
CA ALA A 64 -5.81 18.59 -4.70
C ALA A 64 -6.86 17.68 -5.34
N LEU A 65 -6.69 16.35 -5.24
CA LEU A 65 -7.58 15.36 -5.82
C LEU A 65 -8.70 14.95 -4.86
N THR A 66 -9.89 14.78 -5.40
CA THR A 66 -11.01 14.12 -4.70
C THR A 66 -10.68 12.67 -4.36
N GLU A 67 -11.45 12.03 -3.48
CA GLU A 67 -11.26 10.61 -3.13
C GLU A 67 -11.39 9.68 -4.34
N ILE A 68 -12.36 9.97 -5.23
CA ILE A 68 -12.58 9.19 -6.45
C ILE A 68 -11.39 9.34 -7.40
N GLU A 69 -10.90 10.57 -7.62
CA GLU A 69 -9.73 10.81 -8.47
C GLU A 69 -8.46 10.16 -7.90
N ARG A 70 -8.29 10.15 -6.57
CA ARG A 70 -7.16 9.45 -5.92
C ARG A 70 -7.23 7.94 -6.16
N LEU A 71 -8.41 7.33 -6.06
CA LEU A 71 -8.59 5.92 -6.36
C LEU A 71 -8.28 5.62 -7.83
N GLN A 72 -8.80 6.42 -8.76
CA GLN A 72 -8.54 6.28 -10.19
C GLN A 72 -7.04 6.40 -10.50
N TYR A 73 -6.37 7.40 -9.92
CA TYR A 73 -4.93 7.59 -10.06
C TYR A 73 -4.13 6.40 -9.53
N ASN A 74 -4.52 5.87 -8.36
CA ASN A 74 -3.89 4.69 -7.77
C ASN A 74 -4.03 3.46 -8.69
N VAL A 75 -5.23 3.21 -9.23
CA VAL A 75 -5.49 2.11 -10.15
C VAL A 75 -4.69 2.27 -11.45
N ALA A 76 -4.60 3.50 -11.98
CA ALA A 76 -3.82 3.78 -13.18
C ALA A 76 -2.32 3.46 -12.99
N ILE A 77 -1.74 3.86 -11.85
CA ILE A 77 -0.34 3.54 -11.51
C ILE A 77 -0.16 2.04 -11.31
N CYS A 78 -1.09 1.36 -10.64
CA CYS A 78 -1.02 -0.09 -10.47
C CYS A 78 -0.98 -0.80 -11.83
N ARG A 79 -1.84 -0.39 -12.77
CA ARG A 79 -1.86 -0.92 -14.13
C ARG A 79 -0.55 -0.66 -14.88
N ALA A 80 -0.02 0.55 -14.81
CA ALA A 80 1.23 0.91 -15.47
C ALA A 80 2.43 0.10 -14.94
N LEU A 81 2.42 -0.26 -13.65
CA LEU A 81 3.49 -1.05 -13.02
C LEU A 81 3.22 -2.57 -13.02
N GLY A 82 2.05 -3.01 -13.46
CA GLY A 82 1.61 -4.40 -13.39
C GLY A 82 1.29 -4.91 -11.98
N LEU A 83 1.01 -4.01 -11.02
CA LEU A 83 0.66 -4.36 -9.63
C LEU A 83 -0.85 -4.61 -9.47
N ASP A 84 -1.22 -5.45 -8.50
CA ASP A 84 -2.63 -5.70 -8.19
C ASP A 84 -3.20 -4.62 -7.25
N PRO A 85 -4.18 -3.79 -7.68
CA PRO A 85 -4.76 -2.75 -6.84
C PRO A 85 -5.51 -3.28 -5.61
N VAL A 86 -6.03 -4.52 -5.64
CA VAL A 86 -6.81 -5.11 -4.53
C VAL A 86 -5.93 -5.33 -3.30
N THR A 87 -4.64 -5.62 -3.51
CA THR A 87 -3.66 -5.83 -2.44
C THR A 87 -3.22 -4.55 -1.72
N ARG A 88 -3.72 -3.39 -2.16
CA ARG A 88 -3.33 -2.06 -1.68
C ARG A 88 -1.80 -1.89 -1.69
N PRO A 89 -1.15 -1.84 -2.87
CA PRO A 89 0.31 -1.78 -2.97
C PRO A 89 0.92 -0.42 -2.59
N PHE A 90 0.09 0.61 -2.43
CA PHE A 90 0.51 1.96 -2.08
C PHE A 90 -0.18 2.49 -0.82
N ASP A 91 0.54 3.30 -0.07
CA ASP A 91 0.03 4.12 1.02
C ASP A 91 0.18 5.61 0.69
N TYR A 92 -0.69 6.44 1.24
CA TYR A 92 -0.57 7.90 1.12
C TYR A 92 0.27 8.42 2.28
N ILE A 93 1.36 9.11 1.98
CA ILE A 93 2.22 9.75 2.99
C ILE A 93 2.14 11.26 2.82
N LEU A 94 2.01 11.95 3.94
CA LEU A 94 2.14 13.40 4.02
C LEU A 94 3.58 13.72 4.43
N GLN A 95 4.34 14.32 3.53
CA GLN A 95 5.70 14.79 3.77
C GLN A 95 5.81 16.24 3.31
N ASP A 96 6.31 17.13 4.16
CA ASP A 96 6.48 18.56 3.87
C ASP A 96 5.19 19.24 3.34
N GLY A 97 4.04 18.81 3.86
CA GLY A 97 2.72 19.32 3.47
C GLY A 97 2.18 18.79 2.13
N LYS A 98 2.93 17.96 1.41
CA LYS A 98 2.52 17.32 0.16
C LYS A 98 2.04 15.89 0.42
N MET A 99 0.97 15.46 -0.23
CA MET A 99 0.53 14.06 -0.21
C MET A 99 1.10 13.34 -1.42
N SER A 100 1.89 12.29 -1.17
CA SER A 100 2.50 11.47 -2.21
C SER A 100 2.16 9.99 -2.00
N LEU A 101 2.18 9.22 -3.10
CA LEU A 101 2.04 7.76 -3.02
C LEU A 101 3.36 7.15 -2.55
N TYR A 102 3.27 6.16 -1.69
CA TYR A 102 4.40 5.43 -1.17
C TYR A 102 4.19 3.95 -1.42
N LEU A 103 5.10 3.34 -2.18
CA LEU A 103 5.06 1.90 -2.39
C LEU A 103 5.35 1.19 -1.07
N ASN A 104 4.40 0.37 -0.61
CA ASN A 104 4.53 -0.34 0.66
C ASN A 104 5.25 -1.68 0.47
N ALA A 105 5.37 -2.45 1.55
CA ALA A 105 6.06 -3.73 1.53
C ALA A 105 5.41 -4.75 0.57
N ASN A 106 4.07 -4.75 0.48
CA ASN A 106 3.31 -5.65 -0.38
C ASN A 106 3.52 -5.31 -1.86
N GLY A 107 3.41 -4.03 -2.21
CA GLY A 107 3.67 -3.56 -3.57
C GLY A 107 5.11 -3.81 -4.00
N THR A 108 6.07 -3.62 -3.08
CA THR A 108 7.49 -3.93 -3.33
C THR A 108 7.70 -5.44 -3.55
N ALA A 109 7.03 -6.30 -2.78
CA ALA A 109 7.13 -7.74 -2.94
C ALA A 109 6.57 -8.21 -4.29
N GLN A 110 5.42 -7.68 -4.71
CA GLN A 110 4.87 -7.93 -6.04
C GLN A 110 5.82 -7.47 -7.14
N LEU A 111 6.34 -6.25 -7.04
CA LEU A 111 7.27 -5.69 -8.01
C LEU A 111 8.51 -6.59 -8.18
N ARG A 112 9.07 -7.09 -7.07
CA ARG A 112 10.20 -8.02 -7.12
C ARG A 112 9.85 -9.33 -7.80
N ALA A 113 8.67 -9.90 -7.53
CA ALA A 113 8.23 -11.14 -8.16
C ALA A 113 8.05 -10.95 -9.68
N LEU A 114 7.42 -9.86 -10.10
CA LEU A 114 7.19 -9.50 -11.51
C LEU A 114 8.52 -9.32 -12.26
N GLN A 115 9.41 -8.49 -11.72
CA GLN A 115 10.68 -8.15 -12.38
C GLN A 115 11.79 -9.18 -12.13
N GLY A 116 11.58 -10.16 -11.26
CA GLY A 116 12.59 -11.18 -10.94
C GLY A 116 13.76 -10.64 -10.14
N ILE A 117 13.48 -9.70 -9.24
CA ILE A 117 14.50 -9.07 -8.41
C ILE A 117 14.65 -9.88 -7.14
N SER A 118 15.87 -10.37 -6.90
CA SER A 118 16.30 -10.93 -5.62
C SER A 118 16.88 -9.84 -4.73
N THR A 119 16.78 -9.98 -3.41
CA THR A 119 17.35 -9.02 -2.46
C THR A 119 18.09 -9.75 -1.35
N CYS A 120 19.28 -9.29 -1.01
CA CYS A 120 20.11 -9.82 0.06
C CYS A 120 20.54 -8.69 1.01
N ILE A 121 20.47 -8.93 2.31
CA ILE A 121 20.95 -7.97 3.31
C ILE A 121 22.43 -8.25 3.55
N VAL A 122 23.26 -7.28 3.23
CA VAL A 122 24.72 -7.38 3.31
C VAL A 122 25.27 -6.78 4.61
N GLY A 123 24.52 -5.88 5.24
CA GLY A 123 24.95 -5.22 6.47
C GLY A 123 23.78 -4.89 7.39
N ARG A 124 23.96 -5.17 8.68
CA ARG A 124 23.11 -4.69 9.76
C ARG A 124 24.01 -4.07 10.83
N HIS A 125 23.84 -2.78 11.05
CA HIS A 125 24.56 -2.04 12.07
C HIS A 125 23.55 -1.27 12.93
N GLN A 126 23.77 -1.23 14.24
CA GLN A 126 22.92 -0.47 15.14
C GLN A 126 23.80 0.26 16.15
N ASP A 127 23.47 1.53 16.35
CA ASP A 127 23.98 2.36 17.41
C ASP A 127 22.91 2.51 18.50
N VAL A 128 23.21 3.32 19.52
CA VAL A 128 22.24 3.67 20.57
C VAL A 128 21.03 4.40 19.97
N GLU A 129 21.25 5.23 18.96
CA GLU A 129 20.22 6.13 18.42
C GLU A 129 19.64 5.69 17.08
N MET A 130 20.37 4.93 16.27
CA MET A 130 20.04 4.67 14.87
C MET A 130 20.27 3.20 14.49
N CYS A 131 19.45 2.71 13.58
CA CYS A 131 19.62 1.40 12.95
C CYS A 131 19.87 1.59 11.45
N TYR A 132 20.96 1.00 10.97
CA TYR A 132 21.42 1.01 9.59
C TYR A 132 21.27 -0.39 9.01
N VAL A 133 20.59 -0.50 7.87
CA VAL A 133 20.49 -1.75 7.13
C VAL A 133 20.83 -1.51 5.67
N THR A 134 21.79 -2.27 5.17
CA THR A 134 22.24 -2.23 3.78
C THR A 134 21.77 -3.47 3.06
N CYS A 135 21.12 -3.26 1.92
CA CYS A 135 20.56 -4.32 1.10
C CYS A 135 21.07 -4.16 -0.34
N VAL A 136 21.42 -5.28 -0.96
CA VAL A 136 21.70 -5.39 -2.39
C VAL A 136 20.51 -6.03 -3.07
N ALA A 137 20.06 -5.46 -4.18
CA ALA A 137 19.07 -6.04 -5.08
C ALA A 137 19.76 -6.48 -6.38
N THR A 138 19.36 -7.63 -6.93
CA THR A 138 19.93 -8.18 -8.17
C THR A 138 18.82 -8.70 -9.08
N ASP A 139 18.83 -8.30 -10.35
CA ASP A 139 17.86 -8.73 -11.35
C ASP A 139 18.32 -9.99 -12.11
N ARG A 140 17.45 -10.52 -12.98
CA ARG A 140 17.75 -11.71 -13.79
C ARG A 140 18.87 -11.47 -14.83
N ALA A 141 19.12 -10.21 -15.19
CA ALA A 141 20.19 -9.83 -16.11
C ALA A 141 21.54 -9.67 -15.40
N GLY A 142 21.57 -9.80 -14.06
CA GLY A 142 22.77 -9.66 -13.25
C GLY A 142 23.10 -8.21 -12.86
N ARG A 143 22.24 -7.23 -13.17
CA ARG A 143 22.42 -5.86 -12.66
C ARG A 143 22.16 -5.87 -11.16
N SER A 144 22.99 -5.14 -10.43
CA SER A 144 22.92 -5.04 -8.98
C SER A 144 22.88 -3.59 -8.52
N GLU A 145 22.06 -3.31 -7.53
CA GLU A 145 21.98 -2.00 -6.88
C GLU A 145 22.05 -2.17 -5.36
N GLU A 146 22.76 -1.26 -4.70
CA GLU A 146 22.87 -1.22 -3.24
C GLU A 146 22.08 -0.05 -2.67
N ALA A 147 21.35 -0.29 -1.58
CA ALA A 147 20.72 0.78 -0.83
C ALA A 147 20.81 0.58 0.68
N THR A 148 21.10 1.67 1.38
CA THR A 148 21.07 1.75 2.84
C THR A 148 19.79 2.44 3.32
N ALA A 149 19.20 1.91 4.39
CA ALA A 149 18.12 2.54 5.12
C ALA A 149 18.51 2.81 6.56
N VAL A 150 18.20 4.02 7.01
CA VAL A 150 18.37 4.45 8.39
C VAL A 150 17.00 4.70 9.03
N VAL A 151 16.83 4.21 10.26
CA VAL A 151 15.64 4.40 11.09
C VAL A 151 16.09 4.76 12.51
N PRO A 152 15.50 5.81 13.12
CA PRO A 152 15.80 6.15 14.51
C PRO A 152 15.28 5.09 15.47
N LEU A 153 16.10 4.77 16.47
CA LEU A 153 15.79 3.97 17.65
C LEU A 153 15.45 4.84 18.86
N VAL A 154 15.24 6.15 18.66
CA VAL A 154 14.75 7.09 19.66
C VAL A 154 13.30 7.49 19.36
N GLY A 155 12.48 7.60 20.40
CA GLY A 155 11.11 8.11 20.32
C GLY A 155 11.07 9.62 20.13
N ARG A 156 9.87 10.17 19.91
CA ARG A 156 9.66 11.64 19.81
C ARG A 156 10.09 12.39 21.07
N ASP A 157 10.01 11.73 22.21
CA ASP A 157 10.38 12.28 23.52
C ASP A 157 11.88 12.25 23.79
N GLY A 158 12.71 11.87 22.80
CA GLY A 158 14.17 11.74 22.93
C GLY A 158 14.64 10.51 23.71
N LYS A 159 13.72 9.66 24.20
CA LYS A 159 14.06 8.44 24.94
C LYS A 159 14.35 7.27 23.98
N PRO A 160 15.31 6.38 24.31
CA PRO A 160 15.57 5.19 23.50
C PRO A 160 14.35 4.26 23.51
N LEU A 161 14.03 3.70 22.34
CA LEU A 161 12.97 2.72 22.18
C LEU A 161 13.39 1.40 22.84
N THR A 162 12.44 0.76 23.52
CA THR A 162 12.64 -0.53 24.20
C THR A 162 11.58 -1.55 23.77
N GLY A 163 11.85 -2.83 24.01
CA GLY A 163 10.92 -3.94 23.74
C GLY A 163 10.39 -3.97 22.30
N GLN A 164 9.07 -4.09 22.16
CA GLN A 164 8.39 -4.21 20.87
C GLN A 164 8.62 -3.01 19.95
N ALA A 165 8.73 -1.80 20.50
CA ALA A 165 8.92 -0.60 19.70
C ALA A 165 10.29 -0.59 19.00
N LYS A 166 11.34 -1.05 19.71
CA LYS A 166 12.68 -1.23 19.14
C LYS A 166 12.69 -2.29 18.05
N ALA A 167 12.06 -3.45 18.31
CA ALA A 167 11.94 -4.53 17.33
C ALA A 167 11.24 -4.04 16.04
N ASN A 168 10.13 -3.31 16.18
CA ASN A 168 9.40 -2.74 15.05
C ASN A 168 10.25 -1.74 14.26
N ALA A 169 11.07 -0.92 14.92
CA ALA A 169 11.96 0.02 14.25
C ALA A 169 13.05 -0.69 13.43
N MET A 170 13.65 -1.75 13.97
CA MET A 170 14.63 -2.57 13.24
C MET A 170 14.00 -3.28 12.03
N MET A 171 12.80 -3.85 12.19
CA MET A 171 12.05 -4.47 11.07
C MET A 171 11.68 -3.45 9.99
N LYS A 172 11.36 -2.21 10.38
CA LYS A 172 11.13 -1.10 9.43
C LYS A 172 12.40 -0.75 8.65
N ALA A 173 13.57 -0.73 9.30
CA ALA A 173 14.84 -0.46 8.62
C ALA A 173 15.12 -1.53 7.56
N GLU A 174 14.92 -2.80 7.90
CA GLU A 174 15.06 -3.91 6.95
C GLU A 174 14.10 -3.78 5.76
N THR A 175 12.82 -3.53 6.02
CA THR A 175 11.81 -3.35 4.95
C THR A 175 12.14 -2.15 4.06
N LYS A 176 12.56 -1.03 4.65
CA LYS A 176 12.93 0.19 3.94
C LYS A 176 14.16 -0.03 3.05
N SER A 177 15.17 -0.78 3.52
CA SER A 177 16.38 -1.08 2.74
C SER A 177 16.05 -1.91 1.49
N LYS A 178 15.30 -3.02 1.66
CA LYS A 178 14.87 -3.89 0.55
C LYS A 178 14.06 -3.11 -0.49
N ARG A 179 13.15 -2.24 -0.03
CA ARG A 179 12.39 -1.39 -0.95
C ARG A 179 13.28 -0.43 -1.72
N ARG A 180 14.18 0.30 -1.04
CA ARG A 180 15.06 1.28 -1.70
C ARG A 180 15.92 0.63 -2.78
N ALA A 181 16.52 -0.53 -2.47
CA ALA A 181 17.33 -1.27 -3.44
C ALA A 181 16.47 -1.76 -4.63
N THR A 182 15.26 -2.25 -4.36
CA THR A 182 14.33 -2.69 -5.42
C THR A 182 13.93 -1.54 -6.34
N LEU A 183 13.54 -0.40 -5.77
CA LEU A 183 13.09 0.76 -6.55
C LEU A 183 14.21 1.36 -7.40
N ALA A 184 15.42 1.44 -6.84
CA ALA A 184 16.61 1.88 -7.57
C ALA A 184 16.88 0.99 -8.78
N LEU A 185 16.88 -0.34 -8.59
CA LEU A 185 17.11 -1.30 -9.67
C LEU A 185 16.01 -1.34 -10.73
N ALA A 186 14.76 -1.17 -10.29
CA ALA A 186 13.58 -1.08 -11.16
C ALA A 186 13.51 0.24 -11.95
N GLY A 187 14.39 1.21 -11.63
CA GLY A 187 14.37 2.54 -12.24
C GLY A 187 13.12 3.35 -11.91
N ILE A 188 12.37 2.98 -10.88
CA ILE A 188 11.18 3.72 -10.46
C ILE A 188 11.65 4.81 -9.50
N PRO A 189 11.55 6.11 -9.86
CA PRO A 189 11.93 7.18 -8.96
C PRO A 189 11.14 7.03 -7.65
N ASN A 190 11.79 7.30 -6.51
CA ASN A 190 11.15 7.18 -5.20
C ASN A 190 9.81 7.91 -5.20
N LEU A 191 8.70 7.18 -5.29
CA LEU A 191 7.34 7.75 -5.35
C LEU A 191 7.01 8.61 -4.12
N ALA A 192 7.81 8.51 -3.07
CA ALA A 192 7.83 9.45 -1.94
C ALA A 192 9.02 10.40 -2.04
N GLY A 193 8.79 11.57 -2.67
CA GLY A 193 9.32 12.90 -2.31
C GLY A 193 10.81 13.12 -2.01
N ALA A 194 11.68 12.13 -2.15
CA ALA A 194 13.12 12.24 -1.92
C ALA A 194 13.81 12.25 -3.29
N ASN A 195 14.14 13.46 -3.75
CA ASN A 195 14.93 13.73 -4.94
C ASN A 195 16.28 13.00 -4.84
N CYS A 196 16.38 11.80 -5.41
CA CYS A 196 17.65 11.24 -5.81
C CYS A 196 17.66 11.24 -7.34
N HIS A 197 18.45 12.14 -7.92
CA HIS A 197 18.71 12.17 -9.34
C HIS A 197 19.39 10.86 -9.73
N SER A 198 18.66 9.95 -10.39
CA SER A 198 19.28 8.90 -11.19
C SER A 198 19.02 9.25 -12.65
N GLU A 199 20.11 9.52 -13.37
CA GLU A 199 20.09 9.85 -14.78
C GLU A 199 19.51 8.69 -15.61
N ARG A 200 18.69 9.08 -16.58
CA ARG A 200 18.20 8.27 -17.70
C ARG A 200 17.40 7.02 -17.32
N TRP A 201 16.15 7.25 -16.93
CA TRP A 201 15.09 6.29 -17.17
C TRP A 201 14.92 6.10 -18.68
N GLN A 202 15.45 5.01 -19.25
CA GLN A 202 14.93 4.49 -20.50
C GLN A 202 13.70 3.66 -20.14
N SER A 203 12.55 4.33 -20.04
CA SER A 203 11.33 3.58 -20.25
C SER A 203 11.34 3.05 -21.66
N THR A 204 11.16 1.74 -21.78
CA THR A 204 10.23 1.28 -22.80
C THR A 204 8.96 2.06 -22.53
N ALA A 205 8.69 3.08 -23.35
CA ALA A 205 7.56 3.97 -23.18
C ALA A 205 6.32 3.10 -23.01
N ILE A 206 5.86 2.97 -21.76
CA ILE A 206 4.52 2.47 -21.50
C ILE A 206 3.68 3.65 -21.89
N ASP A 207 3.21 3.65 -23.14
CA ASP A 207 2.22 4.61 -23.58
C ASP A 207 1.15 4.66 -22.48
N PRO A 208 0.80 5.87 -21.98
CA PRO A 208 -0.27 5.97 -21.02
C PRO A 208 -1.46 5.23 -21.62
N PRO A 209 -2.14 4.34 -20.86
CA PRO A 209 -3.27 3.60 -21.38
C PRO A 209 -4.22 4.58 -22.07
N LEU A 210 -4.62 4.26 -23.31
CA LEU A 210 -5.38 5.15 -24.20
C LEU A 210 -6.56 5.84 -23.50
N ASP A 211 -7.13 5.16 -22.51
CA ASP A 211 -8.19 5.62 -21.60
C ASP A 211 -7.87 6.88 -20.77
N LEU A 212 -6.60 7.33 -20.72
CA LEU A 212 -6.17 8.57 -20.06
C LEU A 212 -6.05 9.76 -21.02
N LEU A 213 -6.02 9.52 -22.32
CA LEU A 213 -6.01 10.56 -23.33
C LEU A 213 -7.46 10.92 -23.68
N PRO A 214 -7.79 12.21 -23.85
CA PRO A 214 -9.10 12.56 -24.38
C PRO A 214 -9.26 11.92 -25.76
N ASP A 215 -10.44 11.36 -26.04
CA ASP A 215 -10.80 10.93 -27.38
C ASP A 215 -10.51 12.09 -28.34
N ALA A 216 -9.68 11.84 -29.35
CA ALA A 216 -9.32 12.85 -30.34
C ALA A 216 -10.59 13.28 -31.08
N THR A 217 -11.15 14.41 -30.67
CA THR A 217 -12.19 15.15 -31.40
C THR A 217 -11.58 15.95 -32.54
#